data_AF-A0A6M3Y351-F1
#
_entry.id   AF-A0A6M3Y351-F1
#
_cell.length_a   1.000
_cell.length_b   1.000
_cell.length_c   1.000
_cell.angle_alpha   90.00
_cell.angle_beta   90.00
_cell.angle_gamma   90.00
#
_symmetry.space_group_name_H-M   'P 1'
#
loop_
_entity.id
_entity.type
_entity.pdbx_description
1 polymer ?
#
loop_
_entity_poly.entity_id
_entity_poly.type
_entity_poly.pdbx_seq_one_letter_code
_entity_poly.pdbx_strand_id
1 'polypeptide(L)' 'MTIDKEAYIRSGGVKCPYCGSDDLEGDDLSFDSYALPEGKHYFQDVYCHGCSRSWTNEFTLTDIILDEAQEPDEED' A
#
# COMPACT_ATOMS: atom_id res chain seq x y z
N MET A 1 3.78 -13.81 18.75
CA MET A 1 3.09 -12.55 18.40
C MET A 1 2.55 -12.68 16.99
N THR A 2 1.22 -12.65 16.88
CA THR A 2 0.46 -12.59 15.63
C THR A 2 0.37 -11.14 15.14
N ILE A 3 0.09 -10.95 13.85
CA ILE A 3 -0.12 -9.63 13.26
C ILE A 3 -1.48 -9.07 13.68
N ASP A 4 -1.54 -7.82 14.14
CA ASP A 4 -2.80 -7.08 14.35
C ASP A 4 -3.16 -6.31 13.07
N LYS A 5 -3.93 -6.96 12.19
CA LYS A 5 -4.33 -6.39 10.89
C LYS A 5 -5.22 -5.16 11.05
N GLU A 6 -6.09 -5.15 12.07
CA GLU A 6 -7.05 -4.07 12.27
C GLU A 6 -6.35 -2.79 12.74
N ALA A 7 -5.40 -2.91 13.66
CA ALA A 7 -4.56 -1.80 14.07
C ALA A 7 -3.72 -1.25 12.91
N TYR A 8 -3.15 -2.12 12.08
CA TYR A 8 -2.39 -1.72 10.89
C TYR A 8 -3.24 -0.89 9.92
N ILE A 9 -4.39 -1.42 9.51
CA ILE A 9 -5.30 -0.75 8.57
C ILE A 9 -5.82 0.57 9.15
N ARG A 10 -6.19 0.60 10.43
CA ARG A 10 -6.63 1.84 11.11
C ARG A 10 -5.55 2.91 11.18
N SER A 11 -4.28 2.51 11.19
CA SER A 11 -3.17 3.46 11.13
C SER A 11 -2.93 4.02 9.72
N GLY A 12 -3.65 3.54 8.70
CA GLY A 12 -3.37 3.86 7.30
C GLY A 12 -2.13 3.14 6.77
N GLY A 13 -1.70 2.05 7.41
CA GLY A 13 -0.50 1.30 7.01
C GLY A 13 0.83 1.94 7.42
N VAL A 14 0.83 2.92 8.32
CA VAL A 14 2.04 3.68 8.69
C VAL A 14 2.69 3.25 10.01
N LYS A 15 2.13 2.25 10.71
CA LYS A 15 2.67 1.74 11.98
C LYS A 15 2.79 0.23 11.99
N CYS A 16 3.91 -0.27 12.51
CA CYS A 16 4.18 -1.68 12.66
C CYS A 16 3.10 -2.38 13.53
N PRO A 17 2.42 -3.41 13.01
CA PRO A 17 1.39 -4.14 13.75
C PRO A 17 1.93 -5.01 14.89
N TYR A 18 3.26 -5.10 15.04
CA TYR A 18 3.90 -5.93 16.06
C TYR A 18 4.49 -5.12 17.22
N CYS A 19 5.07 -3.96 16.94
CA CYS A 19 5.73 -3.13 17.96
C CYS A 19 5.24 -1.68 18.03
N GLY A 20 4.38 -1.24 17.10
CA GLY A 20 3.84 0.13 17.06
C GLY A 20 4.79 1.20 16.51
N SER A 21 6.01 0.84 16.11
CA SER A 21 6.98 1.71 15.44
C SER A 21 6.45 2.24 14.10
N ASP A 22 6.78 3.47 13.75
CA ASP A 22 6.54 4.08 12.43
C ASP A 22 7.75 3.97 11.48
N ASP A 23 8.91 3.52 11.99
CA ASP A 23 10.10 3.19 11.20
C ASP A 23 9.89 1.93 10.33
N LEU A 24 9.28 2.15 9.16
CA LEU A 24 8.93 1.14 8.16
C LEU A 24 9.64 1.43 6.83
N GLU A 25 10.15 0.37 6.21
CA GLU A 25 10.63 0.34 4.84
C GLU A 25 9.62 -0.47 4.01
N GLY A 26 9.18 0.08 2.88
CA GLY A 26 8.26 -0.58 1.97
C GLY A 26 8.71 -0.41 0.54
N ASP A 27 8.72 -1.52 -0.21
CA ASP A 27 9.05 -1.50 -1.63
C ASP A 27 7.92 -0.90 -2.48
N ASP A 28 8.19 -0.63 -3.75
CA ASP A 28 7.17 -0.24 -4.72
C ASP A 28 6.11 -1.34 -4.88
N LEU A 29 4.89 -0.94 -5.27
CA LEU A 29 3.81 -1.88 -5.57
C LEU A 29 4.18 -2.76 -6.76
N SER A 30 4.34 -4.05 -6.51
CA SER A 30 4.54 -5.06 -7.54
C SER A 30 3.20 -5.53 -8.11
N PHE A 31 3.11 -5.68 -9.44
CA PHE A 31 1.92 -6.15 -10.12
C PHE A 31 2.04 -7.63 -10.49
N ASP A 32 1.06 -8.45 -10.15
CA ASP A 32 0.99 -9.81 -10.68
C ASP A 32 0.34 -9.80 -12.07
N SER A 33 1.17 -9.82 -13.10
CA SER A 33 0.75 -9.81 -14.51
C SER A 33 -0.03 -11.05 -14.94
N TYR A 34 -0.06 -12.11 -14.13
CA TYR A 34 -0.79 -13.35 -14.41
C TYR A 34 -2.17 -13.40 -13.74
N ALA A 35 -2.53 -12.39 -12.94
CA ALA A 35 -3.85 -12.28 -12.36
C ALA A 35 -4.91 -12.11 -13.46
N LEU A 36 -5.86 -13.05 -13.46
CA LEU A 36 -6.98 -13.18 -14.40
C LEU A 36 -7.80 -11.87 -14.53
N PRO A 37 -8.63 -11.73 -15.58
CA PRO A 37 -9.40 -10.52 -15.90
C PRO A 37 -10.31 -9.95 -14.79
N GLU A 38 -10.45 -10.63 -13.65
CA GLU A 38 -11.36 -10.24 -12.55
C GLU A 38 -10.68 -9.51 -11.38
N GLY A 39 -9.38 -9.23 -11.44
CA GLY A 39 -8.75 -8.44 -10.38
C GLY A 39 -7.28 -8.14 -10.62
N LYS A 40 -6.94 -6.85 -10.64
CA LYS A 40 -5.54 -6.40 -10.60
C LYS A 40 -5.09 -6.47 -9.14
N HIS A 41 -4.39 -7.55 -8.77
CA HIS A 41 -3.77 -7.71 -7.45
C HIS A 41 -2.38 -7.05 -7.45
N TYR A 42 -2.11 -6.27 -6.40
CA TYR A 42 -0.81 -5.66 -6.17
C TYR A 42 -0.29 -6.10 -4.81
N PHE A 43 1.02 -6.31 -4.73
CA PHE A 43 1.68 -6.73 -3.51
C PHE A 43 2.79 -5.74 -3.17
N GLN A 44 2.97 -5.48 -1.88
CA GLN A 44 4.07 -4.71 -1.35
C GLN A 44 4.67 -5.43 -0.16
N ASP A 45 5.96 -5.70 -0.21
CA ASP A 45 6.70 -6.17 0.95
C ASP A 45 7.04 -4.97 1.85
N VAL A 46 6.85 -5.17 3.15
CA VAL A 46 7.12 -4.17 4.19
C VAL A 46 8.02 -4.78 5.25
N TYR A 47 9.02 -4.01 5.67
CA TYR A 47 9.94 -4.33 6.75
C TYR A 47 9.89 -3.25 7.84
N CYS A 48 9.85 -3.66 9.10
CA CYS A 48 9.96 -2.73 10.22
C CYS A 48 11.37 -2.78 10.82
N HIS A 49 12.08 -1.66 10.82
CA HIS A 49 13.41 -1.56 11.45
C HIS A 49 13.34 -1.65 12.98
N GLY A 50 12.24 -1.22 13.60
CA GLY A 50 12.07 -1.22 15.06
C GLY A 50 11.95 -2.61 15.70
N CYS A 51 11.44 -3.62 14.98
CA CYS A 51 11.34 -5.00 15.50
C CYS A 51 11.83 -6.09 14.53
N SER A 52 12.42 -5.69 13.40
CA SER A 52 12.98 -6.57 12.38
C SER A 52 12.02 -7.61 11.80
N ARG A 53 10.73 -7.26 11.71
CA ARG A 53 9.70 -8.14 11.12
C ARG A 53 9.30 -7.63 9.76
N SER A 54 8.96 -8.56 8.87
CA SER A 54 8.38 -8.27 7.57
C SER A 54 6.99 -8.87 7.40
N TRP A 55 6.20 -8.26 6.52
CA TRP A 55 4.92 -8.76 6.04
C TRP A 55 4.66 -8.24 4.63
N THR A 56 3.67 -8.83 3.96
CA THR A 56 3.25 -8.41 2.62
C THR A 56 1.86 -7.80 2.69
N ASN A 57 1.70 -6.58 2.19
CA ASN A 57 0.41 -5.96 1.94
C ASN A 57 -0.14 -6.52 0.62
N GLU A 58 -1.43 -6.82 0.59
CA GLU A 58 -2.16 -7.21 -0.61
C GLU A 58 -3.22 -6.14 -0.90
N PHE A 59 -3.24 -5.65 -2.14
CA PHE A 59 -4.18 -4.65 -2.61
C PHE A 59 -4.92 -5.15 -3.84
N THR A 60 -6.16 -4.69 -3.99
CA THR A 60 -6.93 -4.82 -5.22
C THR A 60 -7.25 -3.43 -5.73
N LEU A 61 -7.00 -3.16 -7.02
CA LEU A 61 -7.48 -1.93 -7.64
C LEU A 61 -9.00 -2.02 -7.80
N THR A 62 -9.74 -1.18 -7.08
CA THR A 62 -11.20 -1.21 -7.07
C THR A 62 -11.86 -0.17 -7.97
N ASP A 63 -11.18 0.95 -8.26
CA ASP A 63 -11.74 2.04 -9.05
C ASP A 63 -10.63 2.91 -9.68
N ILE A 64 -10.98 3.74 -10.65
CA ILE A 64 -10.13 4.80 -11.22
C ILE A 64 -10.98 6.07 -11.29
N ILE A 65 -10.53 7.12 -10.60
CA ILE A 65 -11.19 8.43 -10.61
C ILE A 65 -10.38 9.36 -11.52
N LEU A 66 -11.06 10.05 -12.43
CA LEU A 66 -10.44 11.09 -13.23
C LEU A 66 -10.29 12.33 -12.34
N ASP A 67 -9.07 12.82 -12.18
CA ASP A 67 -8.86 14.18 -11.70
C ASP A 67 -9.40 15.12 -12.80
N GLU A 68 -10.41 15.94 -12.47
CA GLU A 68 -10.98 16.88 -13.43
C GLU A 68 -9.84 17.75 -14.00
N ALA A 69 -9.80 17.85 -15.33
CA ALA A 69 -8.71 18.41 -16.11
C ALA A 69 -8.19 19.73 -15.50
N GLN A 70 -6.87 19.83 -15.33
CA GLN A 70 -6.22 21.13 -15.22
C GLN A 70 -6.62 21.94 -16.46
N GLU A 71 -7.29 23.07 -16.26
CA GLU A 71 -7.56 24.02 -17.35
C GLU A 71 -6.20 24.33 -18.01
N PRO A 72 -6.07 24.22 -19.34
CA PRO A 72 -4.82 24.61 -19.98
C PRO A 72 -4.58 26.09 -19.69
N ASP A 73 -3.42 26.42 -19.11
CA ASP A 73 -2.98 27.80 -18.98
C ASP A 73 -3.09 28.49 -20.36
N GLU A 74 -3.98 29.47 -20.48
CA GLU A 74 -4.03 30.37 -21.63
C GLU A 74 -2.73 31.20 -21.60
N GLU A 75 -1.70 30.78 -22.33
CA GLU A 75 -0.58 31.66 -22.68
C GLU A 75 -0.94 32.50 -23.91
N ASP A 76 -1.00 33.83 -23.71
CA ASP A 76 -1.26 34.92 -24.67
C ASP A 76 -0.40 34.88 -25.96
#